data_AF-K1R7U5-F1
#
_entry.id   AF-K1R7U5-F1
#
_cell.length_a   1.000
_cell.length_b   1.000
_cell.length_c   1.000
_cell.angle_alpha   90.00
_cell.angle_beta   90.00
_cell.angle_gamma   90.00
#
_symmetry.space_group_name_H-M   'P 1'
#
loop_
_entity.id
_entity.type
_entity.pdbx_description
1 polymer ?
#
loop_
_entity_poly.entity_id
_entity_poly.type
_entity_poly.pdbx_seq_one_letter_code
_entity_poly.pdbx_strand_id
1 'polypeptide(L)'
;MAAGKHRVAIFSFSRYDPTLTFDIGDWYGIKQDLNGIHCEERKRIILQRSCKLLVHEIGHLLGIDHCIYYDCCMNGSGHLREDFSQPIHLCPVDLHKLQTLVGFDIRERYQKLLVFYEKHEMCDEAEWVRKRLQYLDTSKGSL
;
A
#
# COMPACT_ATOMS: atom_id res chain seq x y z
N MET A 1 5.97 11.72 -3.28
CA MET A 1 7.36 12.02 -3.68
C MET A 1 8.21 12.01 -2.43
N ALA A 2 9.16 11.08 -2.34
CA ALA A 2 10.16 11.04 -1.28
C ALA A 2 11.53 11.50 -1.79
N ALA A 3 12.20 12.30 -0.97
CA ALA A 3 13.62 12.57 -1.06
C ALA A 3 14.34 11.70 -0.02
N GLY A 4 14.57 10.43 -0.34
CA GLY A 4 15.10 9.42 0.60
C GLY A 4 16.40 9.85 1.29
N LYS A 5 17.32 10.52 0.57
CA LYS A 5 18.59 11.06 1.12
C LYS A 5 18.38 12.12 2.21
N HIS A 6 17.26 12.84 2.16
CA HIS A 6 16.91 13.89 3.12
C HIS A 6 15.88 13.42 4.16
N ARG A 7 15.40 12.17 4.06
CA ARG A 7 14.38 11.59 4.94
C ARG A 7 13.09 12.42 4.99
N VAL A 8 12.71 13.02 3.87
CA VAL A 8 11.48 13.81 3.74
C VAL A 8 10.62 13.25 2.62
N ALA A 9 9.32 13.12 2.87
CA ALA A 9 8.32 12.79 1.85
C ALA A 9 7.12 13.73 1.93
N ILE A 10 6.57 14.09 0.77
CA ILE A 10 5.32 14.84 0.63
C ILE A 10 4.35 13.98 -0.18
N PHE A 11 3.13 13.88 0.31
CA PHE A 11 2.04 13.16 -0.32
C PHE A 11 0.77 14.02 -0.35
N SER A 12 -0.07 13.79 -1.35
CA SER A 12 -1.40 14.38 -1.45
C SER A 12 -2.41 13.25 -1.63
N PHE A 13 -3.39 13.17 -0.73
CA PHE A 13 -4.46 12.19 -0.81
C PHE A 13 -5.56 12.59 -1.80
N SER A 14 -5.60 13.86 -2.21
CA SER A 14 -6.63 14.36 -3.12
C SER A 14 -6.68 13.54 -4.41
N ARG A 15 -5.53 13.23 -5.02
CA ARG A 15 -5.47 12.41 -6.25
C ARG A 15 -5.88 10.94 -6.10
N TYR A 16 -6.08 10.47 -4.88
CA TYR A 16 -6.51 9.09 -4.58
C TYR A 16 -8.01 8.98 -4.32
N ASP A 17 -8.73 10.11 -4.29
CA ASP A 17 -10.17 10.16 -4.18
C ASP A 17 -10.83 9.57 -5.45
N PRO A 18 -11.61 8.48 -5.33
CA PRO A 18 -12.27 7.85 -6.46
C PRO A 18 -13.32 8.74 -7.14
N THR A 19 -13.75 9.83 -6.49
CA THR A 19 -14.73 10.78 -7.06
C THR A 19 -14.10 11.81 -7.99
N LEU A 20 -12.77 11.91 -8.00
CA LEU A 20 -12.07 12.91 -8.81
C LEU A 20 -11.66 12.31 -10.15
N THR A 21 -11.95 13.05 -11.21
CA THR A 21 -11.46 12.79 -12.56
C THR A 21 -10.67 14.01 -13.03
N PHE A 22 -9.56 13.74 -13.71
CA PHE A 22 -8.68 14.75 -14.27
C PHE A 22 -8.98 14.91 -15.75
N ASP A 23 -9.19 16.15 -16.20
CA ASP A 23 -9.38 16.43 -17.61
C ASP A 23 -8.03 16.33 -18.34
N ILE A 24 -7.99 15.60 -19.46
CA ILE A 24 -6.77 15.41 -20.25
C ILE A 24 -6.43 16.69 -21.03
N GLY A 25 -7.44 17.49 -21.39
CA GLY A 25 -7.27 18.73 -22.15
C GLY A 25 -7.02 19.98 -21.29
N ASP A 26 -7.27 19.88 -19.99
CA ASP A 26 -7.08 20.95 -19.02
C ASP A 26 -6.38 20.39 -17.77
N TRP A 27 -5.06 20.57 -17.69
CA TRP A 27 -4.21 19.93 -16.68
C TRP A 27 -4.50 20.40 -15.23
N TYR A 28 -5.27 21.48 -15.04
CA TYR A 28 -5.80 21.91 -13.74
C TYR A 28 -7.31 21.65 -13.58
N GLY A 29 -7.99 21.14 -14.61
CA GLY A 29 -9.40 20.80 -14.61
C GLY A 29 -9.69 19.55 -13.78
N ILE A 30 -10.30 19.74 -12.60
CA ILE A 30 -10.74 18.65 -11.72
C ILE A 30 -12.27 18.61 -11.74
N LYS A 31 -12.83 17.43 -12.04
CA LYS A 31 -14.27 17.16 -11.94
C LYS A 31 -14.51 16.19 -10.80
N GLN A 32 -15.47 16.52 -9.93
CA GLN A 32 -15.89 15.67 -8.83
C GLN A 32 -17.30 15.14 -9.08
N ASP A 33 -17.46 13.82 -9.06
CA ASP A 33 -18.77 13.17 -9.09
C ASP A 33 -19.02 12.41 -7.78
N LEU A 34 -19.96 12.91 -6.99
CA LEU A 34 -20.37 12.32 -5.71
C LEU A 34 -21.53 11.33 -5.84
N ASN A 35 -22.19 11.25 -7.01
CA ASN A 35 -23.40 10.46 -7.17
C ASN A 35 -23.11 8.96 -7.40
N GLY A 36 -21.87 8.61 -7.78
CA GLY A 36 -21.48 7.24 -8.13
C GLY A 36 -20.93 6.38 -6.99
N ILE A 37 -20.76 6.91 -5.77
CA ILE A 37 -20.14 6.16 -4.67
C ILE A 37 -20.71 6.54 -3.29
N HIS A 38 -20.98 5.52 -2.46
CA HIS A 38 -21.42 5.75 -1.09
C HIS A 38 -20.30 6.37 -0.24
N CYS A 39 -20.66 7.22 0.74
CA CYS A 39 -19.69 7.96 1.55
C CYS A 39 -18.70 7.05 2.31
N GLU A 40 -19.20 5.97 2.90
CA GLU A 40 -18.35 5.00 3.62
C GLU A 40 -17.42 4.23 2.68
N GLU A 41 -17.91 3.88 1.49
CA GLU A 41 -17.08 3.22 0.48
C GLU A 41 -15.94 4.13 0.01
N ARG A 42 -16.25 5.40 -0.25
CA ARG A 42 -15.25 6.41 -0.59
C ARG A 42 -14.19 6.55 0.50
N LYS A 43 -14.59 6.62 1.78
CA LYS A 43 -13.65 6.71 2.90
C LYS A 43 -12.74 5.49 2.96
N ARG A 44 -13.29 4.29 2.79
CA ARG A 44 -12.52 3.04 2.78
C ARG A 44 -11.49 3.00 1.66
N ILE A 45 -11.87 3.34 0.44
CA ILE A 45 -10.96 3.40 -0.72
C ILE A 45 -9.86 4.43 -0.50
N ILE A 46 -10.20 5.64 -0.04
CA ILE A 46 -9.21 6.68 0.24
C ILE A 46 -8.23 6.23 1.31
N LEU A 47 -8.72 5.61 2.40
CA LEU A 47 -7.87 5.09 3.47
C LEU A 47 -6.91 4.02 2.94
N GLN A 48 -7.41 3.03 2.22
CA GLN A 48 -6.60 1.94 1.65
C GLN A 48 -5.47 2.49 0.76
N ARG A 49 -5.83 3.37 -0.18
CA ARG A 49 -4.89 4.01 -1.11
C ARG A 49 -3.86 4.88 -0.40
N SER A 50 -4.30 5.62 0.63
CA SER A 50 -3.44 6.47 1.45
C SER A 50 -2.45 5.64 2.24
N CYS A 51 -2.88 4.55 2.88
CA CYS A 51 -2.01 3.63 3.60
C CYS A 51 -0.95 3.03 2.67
N LYS A 52 -1.35 2.61 1.47
CA LYS A 52 -0.43 2.07 0.47
C LYS A 52 0.65 3.09 0.09
N LEU A 53 0.24 4.30 -0.30
CA LEU A 53 1.18 5.36 -0.65
C LEU A 53 2.13 5.67 0.52
N LEU A 54 1.60 5.79 1.73
CA LEU A 54 2.42 6.05 2.91
C LEU A 54 3.46 4.96 3.15
N VAL A 55 3.08 3.69 3.02
CA VAL A 55 4.02 2.57 3.15
C VAL A 55 5.12 2.64 2.08
N HIS A 56 4.75 2.94 0.83
CA HIS A 56 5.70 3.11 -0.27
C HIS A 56 6.71 4.23 0.01
N GLU A 57 6.23 5.41 0.39
CA GLU A 57 7.10 6.56 0.64
C GLU A 57 7.95 6.36 1.91
N ILE A 58 7.42 5.73 2.97
CA ILE A 58 8.21 5.33 4.15
C ILE A 58 9.32 4.34 3.76
N GLY A 59 9.06 3.43 2.82
CA GLY A 59 10.07 2.55 2.25
C GLY A 59 11.25 3.34 1.66
N HIS A 60 10.97 4.37 0.86
CA HIS A 60 12.00 5.28 0.33
C HIS A 60 12.75 6.03 1.43
N LEU A 61 12.08 6.43 2.52
CA LEU A 61 12.74 7.08 3.67
C LEU A 61 13.72 6.14 4.39
N LEU A 62 13.46 4.83 4.33
CA LEU A 62 14.31 3.78 4.88
C LEU A 62 15.39 3.31 3.88
N GLY A 63 15.46 3.90 2.68
CA GLY A 63 16.45 3.55 1.65
C GLY A 63 16.08 2.32 0.81
N ILE A 64 14.80 1.92 0.78
CA ILE A 64 14.31 0.87 -0.10
C ILE A 64 13.89 1.50 -1.43
N ASP A 65 14.66 1.24 -2.49
CA ASP A 65 14.32 1.67 -3.85
C ASP A 65 13.16 0.88 -4.45
N HIS A 66 12.67 1.33 -5.61
CA HIS A 66 11.63 0.62 -6.35
C HIS A 66 11.99 -0.86 -6.59
N CYS A 67 10.99 -1.71 -6.42
CA CYS A 67 11.12 -3.15 -6.59
C CYS A 67 10.82 -3.58 -8.03
N ILE A 68 11.67 -4.46 -8.55
CA ILE A 68 11.55 -5.06 -9.89
C ILE A 68 11.41 -6.59 -9.84
N TYR A 69 11.36 -7.19 -8.64
CA TYR A 69 11.46 -8.64 -8.46
C TYR A 69 10.11 -9.34 -8.54
N TYR A 70 9.07 -8.75 -7.95
CA TYR A 70 7.72 -9.33 -7.81
C TYR A 70 6.69 -8.20 -7.71
N ASP A 71 5.40 -8.57 -7.71
CA ASP A 71 4.32 -7.67 -7.29
C ASP A 71 4.53 -7.24 -5.84
N CYS A 72 4.70 -5.93 -5.65
CA CYS A 72 5.14 -5.33 -4.40
C CYS A 72 4.59 -3.91 -4.26
N CYS A 73 4.31 -3.51 -3.02
CA CYS A 73 4.00 -2.12 -2.66
C CYS A 73 5.12 -1.14 -3.07
N MET A 74 6.37 -1.61 -3.20
CA MET A 74 7.50 -0.81 -3.65
C MET A 74 7.69 -0.81 -5.18
N ASN A 75 6.80 -1.40 -5.99
CA ASN A 75 6.95 -1.29 -7.45
C ASN A 75 6.85 0.19 -7.90
N GLY A 76 7.66 0.57 -8.89
CA GLY A 76 7.57 1.90 -9.49
C GLY A 76 6.32 2.02 -10.38
N SER A 77 5.72 3.20 -10.42
CA SER A 77 4.52 3.48 -11.23
C SER A 77 4.74 4.73 -12.08
N GLY A 78 4.50 4.63 -13.39
CA GLY A 78 4.52 5.75 -14.34
C GLY A 78 3.20 6.53 -14.37
N HIS A 79 2.08 5.89 -14.00
CA HIS A 79 0.77 6.55 -13.93
C HIS A 79 -0.16 5.95 -12.85
N LEU A 80 -1.22 6.68 -12.48
CA LEU A 80 -2.14 6.28 -11.38
C LEU A 80 -2.77 4.89 -11.55
N ARG A 81 -3.07 4.48 -12.78
CA ARG A 81 -3.67 3.16 -13.02
C ARG A 81 -2.71 1.99 -12.66
N GLU A 82 -1.41 2.15 -12.88
CA GLU A 82 -0.39 1.17 -12.46
C GLU A 82 -0.30 1.16 -10.93
N ASP A 83 -0.26 2.35 -10.33
CA ASP A 83 -0.25 2.51 -8.88
C ASP A 83 -1.50 1.89 -8.24
N PHE A 84 -2.67 1.92 -8.87
CA PHE A 84 -3.86 1.27 -8.32
C PHE A 84 -3.86 -0.26 -8.48
N SER A 85 -3.17 -0.81 -9.49
CA SER A 85 -3.11 -2.26 -9.71
C SER A 85 -2.11 -3.00 -8.81
N GLN A 86 -1.10 -2.30 -8.31
CA GLN A 86 -0.07 -2.89 -7.46
C GLN A 86 -0.63 -3.27 -6.08
N PRO A 87 -0.09 -4.30 -5.42
CA PRO A 87 -0.55 -4.69 -4.08
C PRO A 87 -0.12 -3.66 -3.01
N ILE A 88 -0.84 -3.60 -1.89
CA ILE A 88 -0.42 -2.84 -0.70
C ILE A 88 0.66 -3.57 0.12
N HIS A 89 0.89 -4.86 -0.17
CA HIS A 89 1.81 -5.71 0.58
C HIS A 89 3.22 -5.69 -0.02
N LEU A 90 4.23 -5.92 0.84
CA LEU A 90 5.62 -6.08 0.40
C LEU A 90 5.85 -7.52 -0.09
N CYS A 91 6.60 -7.66 -1.18
CA CYS A 91 7.12 -8.96 -1.60
C CYS A 91 8.15 -9.50 -0.60
N PRO A 92 8.51 -10.80 -0.64
CA PRO A 92 9.47 -11.38 0.29
C PRO A 92 10.82 -10.66 0.34
N VAL A 93 11.28 -10.13 -0.79
CA VAL A 93 12.56 -9.39 -0.88
C VAL A 93 12.49 -8.10 -0.06
N ASP A 94 11.50 -7.25 -0.31
CA ASP A 94 11.41 -5.95 0.39
C ASP A 94 10.89 -6.08 1.82
N LEU A 95 10.10 -7.13 2.11
CA LEU A 95 9.77 -7.49 3.47
C LEU A 95 11.03 -7.83 4.26
N HIS A 96 11.95 -8.60 3.68
CA HIS A 96 13.22 -8.93 4.33
C HIS A 96 14.09 -7.69 4.50
N LYS A 97 14.22 -6.82 3.48
CA LYS A 97 14.91 -5.53 3.61
C LYS A 97 14.36 -4.71 4.78
N LEU A 98 13.04 -4.55 4.84
CA LEU A 98 12.37 -3.79 5.89
C LEU A 98 12.60 -4.44 7.27
N GLN A 99 12.53 -5.78 7.35
CA GLN A 99 12.79 -6.52 8.58
C GLN A 99 14.22 -6.31 9.07
N THR A 100 15.22 -6.39 8.18
CA THR A 100 16.63 -6.15 8.51
C THR A 100 16.86 -4.73 9.01
N LEU A 101 16.18 -3.74 8.44
CA LEU A 101 16.34 -2.33 8.81
C LEU A 101 15.65 -1.96 10.14
N VAL A 102 14.50 -2.58 10.46
CA VAL A 102 13.65 -2.17 11.60
C VAL A 102 13.68 -3.17 12.75
N GLY A 103 13.94 -4.45 12.49
CA GLY A 103 14.06 -5.49 13.52
C GLY A 103 12.74 -5.96 14.15
N PHE A 104 11.70 -6.24 13.34
CA PHE A 104 10.42 -6.77 13.82
C PHE A 104 10.22 -8.27 13.54
N ASP A 105 9.31 -8.90 14.28
CA ASP A 105 8.82 -10.24 13.99
C ASP A 105 7.78 -10.22 12.86
N ILE A 106 8.01 -11.03 11.82
CA ILE A 106 7.15 -11.06 10.62
C ILE A 106 5.73 -11.52 10.96
N ARG A 107 5.59 -12.49 11.87
CA ARG A 107 4.29 -13.06 12.24
C ARG A 107 3.48 -12.05 13.05
N GLU A 108 4.10 -11.42 14.04
CA GLU A 108 3.48 -10.35 14.83
C GLU A 108 3.03 -9.20 13.93
N ARG A 109 3.86 -8.81 12.96
CA ARG A 109 3.49 -7.81 11.95
C ARG A 109 2.24 -8.22 11.19
N TYR A 110 2.16 -9.45 10.69
CA TYR A 110 0.99 -9.91 9.94
C TYR A 110 -0.26 -10.01 10.81
N GLN A 111 -0.15 -10.43 12.08
CA GLN A 111 -1.29 -10.43 13.01
C GLN A 111 -1.84 -9.01 13.23
N LYS A 112 -0.95 -8.03 13.44
CA LYS A 112 -1.35 -6.62 13.59
C LYS A 112 -1.99 -6.06 12.32
N LEU A 113 -1.45 -6.40 11.15
CA LEU A 113 -2.04 -6.01 9.86
C LEU A 113 -3.42 -6.63 9.65
N LEU A 114 -3.61 -7.90 10.00
CA LEU A 114 -4.90 -8.58 9.88
C LEU A 114 -5.98 -7.85 10.70
N VAL A 115 -5.70 -7.53 11.96
CA VAL A 115 -6.62 -6.78 12.83
C VAL A 115 -6.97 -5.42 12.23
N PHE A 116 -5.98 -4.72 11.66
CA PHE A 116 -6.21 -3.43 11.00
C PHE A 116 -7.12 -3.58 9.76
N TYR A 117 -6.83 -4.55 8.90
CA TYR A 117 -7.60 -4.78 7.67
C TYR A 117 -9.03 -5.23 7.96
N GLU A 118 -9.25 -6.10 8.95
CA GLU A 118 -10.59 -6.51 9.38
C GLU A 118 -11.39 -5.33 9.95
N LYS A 119 -10.76 -4.49 10.78
CA LYS A 119 -11.39 -3.29 11.35
C LYS A 119 -11.85 -2.30 10.28
N HIS A 120 -11.13 -2.20 9.17
CA HIS A 120 -11.39 -1.24 8.10
C HIS A 120 -12.02 -1.86 6.85
N GLU A 121 -12.54 -3.10 6.97
CA GLU A 121 -13.24 -3.82 5.90
C GLU A 121 -12.41 -3.95 4.61
N MET A 122 -11.08 -4.06 4.74
CA MET A 122 -10.14 -4.32 3.64
C MET A 122 -10.06 -5.83 3.41
N CYS A 123 -11.12 -6.39 2.82
CA CYS A 123 -11.35 -7.84 2.76
C CYS A 123 -10.25 -8.59 1.99
N ASP A 124 -9.83 -8.08 0.83
CA ASP A 124 -8.83 -8.72 -0.03
C ASP A 124 -7.46 -8.75 0.68
N GLU A 125 -7.08 -7.64 1.30
CA GLU A 125 -5.86 -7.53 2.11
C GLU A 125 -5.90 -8.45 3.33
N ALA A 126 -7.04 -8.52 4.02
CA ALA A 126 -7.22 -9.42 5.15
C ALA A 126 -7.09 -10.89 4.72
N GLU A 127 -7.71 -11.28 3.61
CA GLU A 127 -7.60 -12.64 3.06
C GLU A 127 -6.16 -12.97 2.67
N TRP A 128 -5.46 -12.06 2.02
CA TRP A 128 -4.05 -12.22 1.66
C TRP A 128 -3.19 -12.48 2.91
N VAL A 129 -3.37 -11.68 3.97
CA VAL A 129 -2.63 -11.84 5.23
C VAL A 129 -2.96 -13.16 5.93
N ARG A 130 -4.23 -13.60 5.93
CA ARG A 130 -4.62 -14.91 6.52
C ARG A 130 -3.88 -16.06 5.84
N LYS A 131 -3.82 -16.07 4.50
CA LYS A 131 -3.05 -17.05 3.73
C LYS A 131 -1.56 -17.01 4.11
N ARG A 132 -1.00 -15.83 4.34
CA ARG A 132 0.39 -15.69 4.77
C ARG A 132 0.66 -16.25 6.15
N LEU A 133 -0.22 -16.01 7.12
CA LEU A 133 -0.11 -16.56 8.47
C LEU A 133 -0.19 -18.09 8.46
N GLN A 134 -1.15 -18.66 7.71
CA GLN A 134 -1.29 -20.11 7.54
C GLN A 134 -0.03 -20.77 6.96
N TYR A 135 0.59 -20.13 5.97
CA TYR A 135 1.87 -20.60 5.42
C TYR A 135 2.97 -20.60 6.48
N LEU A 136 3.05 -19.55 7.30
CA LEU A 136 4.05 -19.45 8.38
C LEU A 136 3.83 -20.45 9.51
N ASP A 137 2.59 -20.90 9.71
CA ASP A 137 2.23 -21.96 10.65
C ASP A 137 2.68 -23.34 10.15
N THR A 138 2.43 -23.61 8.88
CA THR A 138 2.81 -24.90 8.25
C THR A 138 4.32 -25.01 8.06
N SER A 139 5.02 -23.94 7.71
CA SER A 139 6.47 -23.95 7.51
C SER A 139 7.31 -24.15 8.79
N LYS A 140 6.71 -23.96 9.99
CA LYS A 140 7.38 -24.26 11.27
C LYS A 140 7.46 -25.76 11.58
N GLY A 141 6.78 -26.62 10.82
CA GLY A 141 6.83 -28.08 10.97
C GLY A 141 7.91 -28.78 10.14
N SER A 142 8.81 -28.05 9.47
CA SER A 142 9.75 -28.59 8.48
C SER A 142 11.21 -28.16 8.68
N LEU A 143 11.57 -27.68 9.87
CA LEU A 143 12.94 -27.40 10.30
C LEU A 143 13.24 -28.13 11.61
#